data_AF-A0A811QVK5-F1
#
_entry.id   AF-A0A811QVK5-F1
#
_cell.length_a   1.000
_cell.length_b   1.000
_cell.length_c   1.000
_cell.angle_alpha   90.00
_cell.angle_beta   90.00
_cell.angle_gamma   90.00
#
_symmetry.space_group_name_H-M   'P 1'
#
loop_
_entity.id
_entity.type
_entity.pdbx_description
1 polymer ?
#
loop_
_entity_poly.entity_id
_entity_poly.type
_entity_poly.pdbx_seq_one_letter_code
_entity_poly.pdbx_strand_id
1 'polypeptide(L)'
;MSSWVSPPFPFLKELDVAGWTFSRIPRWIGGLDNLHTLRFGVKEVSNFTWDDIGTIGMLPNLIILYLRVEGDVPAEGIVISGSTGFKHLQEFYLQIKSTSHLAFEEGAMPNLRDLALSVIPKECYRATAPVGLEHLASLQRIFVYGGIGRKQTLPQNINNASFEAFCAMFREAITGLPTQLTFHSSYALVHR
;
A
#
# COMPACT_ATOMS: atom_id res chain seq x y z
N MET A 1 25.18 11.38 18.56
CA MET A 1 25.12 9.95 18.19
C MET A 1 24.30 9.23 19.25
N SER A 2 23.01 8.98 19.02
CA SER A 2 22.19 8.19 19.94
C SER A 2 22.20 6.74 19.48
N SER A 3 23.06 5.94 20.11
CA SER A 3 23.05 4.48 20.05
C SER A 3 21.71 3.99 20.60
N TRP A 4 20.81 3.56 19.73
CA TRP A 4 19.66 2.80 20.18
C TRP A 4 20.04 1.33 20.27
N VAL A 5 20.02 0.87 21.52
CA VAL A 5 19.97 -0.51 21.98
C VAL A 5 18.94 -1.25 21.12
N SER A 6 19.25 -2.49 20.75
CA SER A 6 18.36 -3.41 20.03
C SER A 6 16.89 -3.18 20.39
N PRO A 7 15.96 -3.17 19.42
CA PRO A 7 14.58 -2.82 19.69
C PRO A 7 14.04 -3.70 20.82
N PRO A 8 13.19 -3.15 21.71
CA PRO A 8 12.77 -3.82 22.94
C PRO A 8 11.97 -5.12 22.71
N PHE A 9 11.70 -5.48 21.46
CA PHE A 9 10.89 -6.61 21.05
C PHE A 9 11.59 -7.43 19.95
N PRO A 10 12.72 -8.11 20.24
CA PRO A 10 13.51 -8.80 19.23
C PRO A 10 12.78 -9.95 18.54
N PHE A 11 11.69 -10.46 19.12
CA PHE A 11 10.89 -11.57 18.57
C PHE A 11 9.52 -11.13 18.05
N LEU A 12 9.26 -9.82 17.95
CA LEU A 12 7.98 -9.32 17.49
C LEU A 12 7.77 -9.70 16.02
N LYS A 13 6.73 -10.50 15.76
CA LYS A 13 6.36 -10.92 14.40
C LYS A 13 5.26 -10.07 13.78
N GLU A 14 4.42 -9.46 14.60
CA GLU A 14 3.30 -8.67 14.14
C GLU A 14 3.21 -7.37 14.94
N LEU A 15 3.11 -6.26 14.22
CA LEU A 15 2.88 -4.93 14.78
C LEU A 15 1.69 -4.31 14.07
N ASP A 16 0.54 -4.29 14.74
CA ASP A 16 -0.65 -3.60 14.26
C ASP A 16 -0.89 -2.32 15.06
N VAL A 17 -0.65 -1.21 14.39
CA VAL A 17 -0.93 0.15 14.86
C VAL A 17 -1.68 0.92 13.77
N ALA A 18 -2.47 0.24 12.93
CA ALA A 18 -3.24 0.85 11.85
C ALA A 18 -4.24 1.90 12.34
N GLY A 19 -4.67 1.77 13.60
CA GLY A 19 -5.50 2.74 14.29
C GLY A 19 -4.82 4.08 14.57
N TRP A 20 -3.50 4.19 14.44
CA TRP A 20 -2.72 5.40 14.67
C TRP A 20 -2.20 6.00 13.35
N THR A 21 -1.92 7.30 13.38
CA THR A 21 -1.41 8.05 12.23
C THR A 21 -0.12 8.72 12.64
N PHE A 22 0.99 8.26 12.07
CA PHE A 22 2.31 8.81 12.33
C PHE A 22 2.57 10.03 11.43
N SER A 23 3.04 11.13 12.01
CA SER A 23 3.68 12.20 11.25
C SER A 23 5.08 11.81 10.78
N ARG A 24 5.74 10.93 11.54
CA ARG A 24 7.03 10.32 11.22
C ARG A 24 7.05 8.89 11.76
N ILE A 25 7.56 7.96 10.97
CA ILE A 25 7.63 6.55 11.37
C ILE A 25 8.69 6.41 12.46
N PRO A 26 8.36 5.79 13.61
CA PRO A 26 9.34 5.57 14.66
C PRO A 26 10.51 4.71 14.17
N ARG A 27 11.74 5.22 14.31
CA ARG A 27 12.97 4.55 13.82
C ARG A 27 13.20 3.14 14.37
N TRP A 28 12.68 2.82 15.57
CA TRP A 28 12.82 1.46 16.14
C TRP A 28 12.12 0.39 15.30
N ILE A 29 11.11 0.76 14.50
CA ILE A 29 10.42 -0.20 13.62
C ILE A 29 11.40 -0.82 12.62
N GLY A 30 12.36 -0.02 12.12
CA GLY A 30 13.39 -0.47 11.19
C GLY A 30 14.40 -1.48 11.75
N GLY A 31 14.40 -1.72 13.07
CA GLY A 31 15.24 -2.74 13.69
C GLY A 31 14.51 -4.05 14.04
N LEU A 32 13.21 -4.15 13.73
CA LEU A 32 12.41 -5.33 14.06
C LEU A 32 12.65 -6.45 13.05
N ASP A 33 13.83 -7.05 13.08
CA ASP A 33 14.25 -8.01 12.04
C ASP A 33 13.33 -9.23 11.92
N ASN A 34 12.65 -9.64 13.00
CA ASN A 34 11.70 -10.75 13.00
C ASN A 34 10.27 -10.36 12.61
N LEU A 35 10.01 -9.12 12.22
CA LEU A 35 8.68 -8.65 11.88
C LEU A 35 8.23 -9.20 10.54
N HIS A 36 7.12 -9.93 10.56
CA HIS A 36 6.45 -10.53 9.39
C HIS A 36 5.31 -9.65 8.89
N THR A 37 4.60 -9.01 9.81
CA THR A 37 3.40 -8.23 9.50
C THR A 37 3.48 -6.86 10.15
N LEU A 38 3.32 -5.81 9.35
CA LEU A 38 3.30 -4.43 9.81
C LEU A 38 2.07 -3.72 9.28
N ARG A 39 1.28 -3.11 10.17
CA ARG A 39 0.13 -2.29 9.81
C ARG A 39 0.20 -0.93 10.50
N PHE A 40 0.18 0.15 9.72
CA PHE A 40 0.24 1.51 10.27
C PHE A 40 -0.39 2.56 9.34
N GLY A 41 -0.67 3.73 9.89
CA GLY A 41 -1.06 4.91 9.13
C GLY A 41 0.02 6.00 9.16
N VAL A 42 0.10 6.80 8.10
CA VAL A 42 0.91 8.01 8.00
C VAL A 42 0.05 9.20 7.64
N LYS A 43 0.44 10.38 8.14
CA LYS A 43 -0.30 11.61 7.90
C LYS A 43 -0.18 12.07 6.45
N GLU A 44 1.00 12.02 5.87
CA GLU A 44 1.27 12.42 4.49
C GLU A 44 2.52 11.71 3.96
N VAL A 45 2.63 11.57 2.64
CA VAL A 45 3.87 11.13 2.00
C VAL A 45 4.69 12.36 1.65
N SER A 46 5.78 12.56 2.39
CA SER A 46 6.82 13.54 2.11
C SER A 46 8.15 12.81 1.84
N ASN A 47 9.18 13.50 1.37
CA ASN A 47 10.51 12.91 1.19
C ASN A 47 11.00 12.18 2.46
N PHE A 48 10.77 12.76 3.64
CA PHE A 48 11.14 12.14 4.92
C PHE A 48 10.30 10.90 5.24
N THR A 49 9.02 10.91 4.88
CA THR A 49 8.16 9.72 5.03
C THR A 49 8.64 8.60 4.11
N TRP A 50 9.12 8.93 2.90
CA TRP A 50 9.61 7.93 1.95
C TRP A 50 10.92 7.28 2.38
N ASP A 51 11.87 8.05 2.90
CA ASP A 51 13.10 7.51 3.51
C ASP A 51 12.79 6.54 4.65
N ASP A 52 11.83 6.92 5.50
CA ASP A 52 11.39 6.07 6.61
C ASP A 52 10.65 4.80 6.11
N ILE A 53 9.85 4.90 5.03
CA ILE A 53 9.20 3.74 4.37
C ILE A 53 10.25 2.82 3.73
N GLY A 54 11.28 3.36 3.11
CA GLY A 54 12.40 2.59 2.56
C GLY A 54 13.12 1.78 3.64
N THR A 55 13.25 2.34 4.85
CA THR A 55 13.80 1.63 6.01
C THR A 55 12.93 0.42 6.39
N ILE A 56 11.60 0.54 6.36
CA ILE A 56 10.70 -0.60 6.54
C ILE A 56 10.89 -1.62 5.41
N GLY A 57 11.09 -1.16 4.18
CA GLY A 57 11.37 -2.03 3.04
C GLY A 57 12.63 -2.86 3.16
N MET A 58 13.58 -2.45 4.01
CA MET A 58 14.79 -3.24 4.29
C MET A 58 14.58 -4.36 5.31
N LEU A 59 13.42 -4.44 5.98
CA LEU A 59 13.18 -5.48 6.98
C LEU A 59 13.26 -6.88 6.34
N PRO A 60 14.10 -7.78 6.88
CA PRO A 60 14.46 -9.02 6.20
C PRO A 60 13.33 -10.04 6.17
N ASN A 61 12.36 -9.97 7.10
CA ASN A 61 11.27 -10.94 7.21
C ASN A 61 9.89 -10.34 6.92
N LEU A 62 9.80 -9.10 6.44
CA LEU A 62 8.50 -8.44 6.22
C LEU A 62 7.77 -9.06 5.01
N ILE A 63 6.67 -9.76 5.28
CA ILE A 63 5.84 -10.45 4.28
C ILE A 63 4.56 -9.66 3.97
N ILE A 64 3.96 -9.04 4.98
CA ILE A 64 2.67 -8.35 4.89
C ILE A 64 2.82 -6.90 5.35
N LEU A 65 2.42 -5.96 4.51
CA LEU A 65 2.42 -4.54 4.80
C LEU A 65 1.04 -3.94 4.54
N TYR A 66 0.46 -3.32 5.56
CA TYR A 66 -0.68 -2.42 5.43
C TYR A 66 -0.24 -0.98 5.71
N LEU A 67 -0.40 -0.11 4.73
CA LEU A 67 -0.08 1.30 4.79
C LEU A 67 -1.32 2.13 4.47
N ARG A 68 -1.73 2.96 5.44
CA ARG A 68 -2.79 3.95 5.27
C ARG A 68 -2.19 5.35 5.17
N VAL A 69 -2.48 6.08 4.10
CA VAL A 69 -2.09 7.49 3.93
C VAL A 69 -3.33 8.36 4.08
N GLU A 70 -3.34 9.23 5.09
CA GLU A 70 -4.46 10.17 5.32
C GLU A 70 -4.40 11.40 4.41
N GLY A 71 -3.18 11.87 4.11
CA GLY A 71 -2.89 13.06 3.34
C GLY A 71 -3.13 12.87 1.85
N ASP A 72 -3.00 13.97 1.11
CA ASP A 72 -3.00 13.92 -0.34
C ASP A 72 -1.70 13.28 -0.85
N VAL A 73 -1.80 12.66 -2.02
CA VAL A 73 -0.62 12.13 -2.70
C VAL A 73 0.15 13.32 -3.30
N PRO A 74 1.47 13.44 -3.10
CA PRO A 74 2.26 14.53 -3.66
C PRO A 74 2.14 14.57 -5.19
N ALA A 75 2.32 15.75 -5.79
CA ALA A 75 2.23 15.92 -7.24
C ALA A 75 3.32 15.14 -7.98
N GLU A 76 4.47 14.97 -7.33
CA GLU A 76 5.60 14.14 -7.78
C GLU A 76 5.30 12.64 -7.73
N GLY A 77 4.27 12.24 -6.99
CA GLY A 77 3.81 10.87 -6.86
C GLY A 77 4.55 10.00 -5.85
N ILE A 78 4.11 8.75 -5.78
CA ILE A 78 4.68 7.67 -4.98
C ILE A 78 5.28 6.67 -5.95
N VAL A 79 6.61 6.64 -6.01
CA VAL A 79 7.36 5.75 -6.91
C VAL A 79 8.05 4.68 -6.08
N ILE A 80 7.62 3.43 -6.25
CA ILE A 80 8.25 2.27 -5.64
C ILE A 80 9.20 1.65 -6.67
N SER A 81 10.49 1.63 -6.36
CA SER A 81 11.51 1.06 -7.23
C SER A 81 12.23 -0.11 -6.56
N GLY A 82 13.05 -0.84 -7.31
CA GLY A 82 13.89 -1.91 -6.73
C GLY A 82 14.85 -1.42 -5.64
N SER A 83 15.11 -0.12 -5.57
CA SER A 83 15.93 0.49 -4.52
C SER A 83 15.14 0.81 -3.22
N THR A 84 13.81 0.91 -3.29
CA THR A 84 12.96 1.20 -2.12
C THR A 84 12.94 0.05 -1.12
N GLY A 85 13.29 -1.18 -1.56
CA GLY A 85 13.25 -2.37 -0.73
C GLY A 85 12.07 -3.27 -1.00
N PHE A 86 11.57 -3.92 0.05
CA PHE A 86 10.44 -4.86 0.04
C PHE A 86 10.72 -6.15 -0.72
N LYS A 87 11.97 -6.63 -0.67
CA LYS A 87 12.40 -7.84 -1.38
C LYS A 87 11.62 -9.09 -0.99
N HIS A 88 11.12 -9.18 0.25
CA HIS A 88 10.39 -10.35 0.77
C HIS A 88 8.88 -10.14 0.85
N LEU A 89 8.40 -8.95 0.52
CA LEU A 89 6.99 -8.60 0.65
C LEU A 89 6.15 -9.42 -0.34
N GLN A 90 5.10 -10.07 0.15
CA GLN A 90 4.17 -10.88 -0.65
C GLN A 90 2.77 -10.27 -0.71
N GLU A 91 2.38 -9.50 0.31
CA GLU A 91 1.07 -8.86 0.39
C GLU A 91 1.23 -7.37 0.74
N PHE A 92 0.71 -6.51 -0.13
CA PHE A 92 0.75 -5.07 0.06
C PHE A 92 -0.66 -4.48 -0.01
N TYR A 93 -1.07 -3.91 1.12
CA TYR A 93 -2.35 -3.22 1.27
C TYR A 93 -2.08 -1.73 1.39
N LEU A 94 -2.49 -0.96 0.39
CA LEU A 94 -2.31 0.48 0.33
C LEU A 94 -3.66 1.18 0.32
N GLN A 95 -3.92 1.96 1.35
CA GLN A 95 -5.06 2.87 1.39
C GLN A 95 -4.58 4.30 1.14
N ILE A 96 -5.03 4.88 0.03
CA ILE A 96 -4.65 6.23 -0.42
C ILE A 96 -5.89 6.95 -0.97
N LYS A 97 -5.83 8.29 -1.03
CA LYS A 97 -6.92 9.10 -1.57
C LYS A 97 -7.10 8.95 -3.08
N SER A 98 -6.02 8.73 -3.82
CA SER A 98 -6.02 8.54 -5.27
C SER A 98 -4.84 7.68 -5.69
N THR A 99 -5.05 6.81 -6.67
CA THR A 99 -4.00 5.95 -7.27
C THR A 99 -3.27 6.61 -8.44
N SER A 100 -3.67 7.81 -8.87
CA SER A 100 -3.18 8.41 -10.13
C SER A 100 -1.70 8.76 -10.17
N HIS A 101 -1.06 8.85 -9.00
CA HIS A 101 0.37 9.12 -8.90
C HIS A 101 1.12 7.95 -8.26
N LEU A 102 0.57 6.74 -8.29
CA LEU A 102 1.26 5.53 -7.84
C LEU A 102 1.97 4.88 -9.03
N ALA A 103 3.27 4.67 -8.90
CA ALA A 103 4.10 4.03 -9.92
C ALA A 103 4.96 2.92 -9.30
N PHE A 104 5.14 1.85 -10.06
CA PHE A 104 6.08 0.77 -9.76
C PHE A 104 7.14 0.76 -10.86
N GLU A 105 8.42 0.89 -10.50
CA GLU A 105 9.52 0.78 -11.44
C GLU A 105 10.06 -0.66 -11.51
N GLU A 106 10.96 -0.91 -12.46
CA GLU A 106 11.64 -2.19 -12.56
C GLU A 106 12.29 -2.62 -11.23
N GLY A 107 12.08 -3.88 -10.88
CA GLY A 107 12.58 -4.48 -9.63
C GLY A 107 11.77 -4.12 -8.38
N ALA A 108 10.69 -3.35 -8.49
CA ALA A 108 9.77 -3.11 -7.39
C ALA A 108 9.17 -4.42 -6.87
N MET A 109 9.24 -4.64 -5.55
CA MET A 109 8.58 -5.74 -4.82
C MET A 109 8.58 -7.08 -5.57
N PRO A 110 9.76 -7.67 -5.82
CA PRO A 110 9.91 -8.79 -6.76
C PRO A 110 9.13 -10.06 -6.39
N ASN A 111 8.72 -10.19 -5.12
CA ASN A 111 7.95 -11.33 -4.61
C ASN A 111 6.48 -11.00 -4.30
N LEU A 112 6.00 -9.80 -4.66
CA LEU A 112 4.62 -9.38 -4.39
C LEU A 112 3.65 -10.26 -5.15
N ARG A 113 2.72 -10.90 -4.43
CA ARG A 113 1.66 -11.74 -5.00
C ARG A 113 0.32 -11.02 -4.98
N ASP A 114 0.04 -10.29 -3.90
CA ASP A 114 -1.25 -9.68 -3.64
C ASP A 114 -1.09 -8.17 -3.46
N LEU A 115 -1.68 -7.42 -4.38
CA LEU A 115 -1.79 -5.98 -4.29
C LEU A 115 -3.23 -5.59 -3.98
N ALA A 116 -3.45 -4.98 -2.82
CA ALA A 116 -4.74 -4.47 -2.41
C ALA A 116 -4.71 -2.95 -2.37
N LEU A 117 -5.55 -2.31 -3.17
CA LEU A 117 -5.68 -0.86 -3.24
C LEU A 117 -7.05 -0.44 -2.74
N SER A 118 -7.07 0.46 -1.76
CA SER A 118 -8.31 1.09 -1.31
C SER A 118 -8.28 2.57 -1.61
N VAL A 119 -9.29 3.03 -2.34
CA VAL A 119 -9.49 4.44 -2.68
C VAL A 119 -10.73 4.96 -1.97
N ILE A 120 -10.67 6.21 -1.51
CA ILE A 120 -11.81 6.88 -0.89
C ILE A 120 -12.84 7.15 -1.98
N PRO A 121 -14.09 6.65 -1.87
CA PRO A 121 -14.97 6.60 -3.02
C PRO A 121 -15.40 7.98 -3.57
N LYS A 122 -15.28 9.06 -2.77
CA LYS A 122 -15.48 10.44 -3.26
C LYS A 122 -14.45 10.88 -4.31
N GLU A 123 -13.28 10.26 -4.35
CA GLU A 123 -12.17 10.63 -5.25
C GLU A 123 -11.95 9.62 -6.38
N CYS A 124 -12.76 8.54 -6.45
CA CYS A 124 -12.63 7.50 -7.48
C CYS A 124 -12.70 8.06 -8.92
N TYR A 125 -13.44 9.15 -9.15
CA TYR A 125 -13.56 9.77 -10.47
C TYR A 125 -12.27 10.43 -10.97
N ARG A 126 -11.30 10.70 -10.08
CA ARG A 126 -9.98 11.25 -10.42
C ARG A 126 -8.89 10.20 -10.47
N ALA A 127 -9.17 9.02 -9.95
CA ALA A 127 -8.20 7.97 -9.74
C ALA A 127 -7.95 7.22 -11.06
N THR A 128 -6.70 7.10 -11.48
CA THR A 128 -6.30 6.26 -12.63
C THR A 128 -5.64 4.99 -12.13
N ALA A 129 -5.49 4.00 -13.02
CA ALA A 129 -4.68 2.82 -12.69
C ALA A 129 -3.22 3.25 -12.37
N PRO A 130 -2.54 2.57 -11.43
CA PRO A 130 -1.12 2.73 -11.19
C PRO A 130 -0.33 2.42 -12.46
N VAL A 131 0.79 3.12 -12.64
CA VAL A 131 1.72 2.86 -13.74
C VAL A 131 2.72 1.77 -13.32
N GLY A 132 3.15 0.93 -14.26
CA GLY A 132 4.23 -0.02 -14.03
C GLY A 132 3.82 -1.32 -13.33
N LEU A 133 2.54 -1.68 -13.36
CA LEU A 133 2.08 -2.99 -12.84
C LEU A 133 2.80 -4.17 -13.53
N GLU A 134 3.26 -3.98 -14.77
CA GLU A 134 4.09 -4.91 -15.52
C GLU A 134 5.46 -5.20 -14.89
N HIS A 135 5.94 -4.32 -14.01
CA HIS A 135 7.20 -4.51 -13.31
C HIS A 135 7.07 -5.39 -12.06
N LEU A 136 5.84 -5.70 -11.62
CA LEU A 136 5.55 -6.57 -10.48
C LEU A 136 5.56 -8.04 -10.91
N ALA A 137 6.75 -8.60 -11.13
CA ALA A 137 6.96 -9.89 -11.78
C ALA A 137 6.24 -11.11 -11.14
N SER A 138 5.97 -11.08 -9.84
CA SER A 138 5.31 -12.18 -9.11
C SER A 138 3.81 -11.95 -8.86
N LEU A 139 3.24 -10.87 -9.39
CA LEU A 139 1.89 -10.45 -9.06
C LEU A 139 0.86 -11.46 -9.58
N GLN A 140 -0.02 -11.91 -8.69
CA GLN A 140 -1.05 -12.91 -8.98
C GLN A 140 -2.45 -12.34 -8.81
N ARG A 141 -2.66 -11.46 -7.82
CA ARG A 141 -3.98 -10.96 -7.46
C ARG A 141 -3.93 -9.46 -7.24
N ILE A 142 -4.93 -8.77 -7.80
CA ILE A 142 -5.21 -7.38 -7.49
C ILE A 142 -6.59 -7.31 -6.84
N PHE A 143 -6.65 -6.64 -5.70
CA PHE A 143 -7.87 -6.33 -4.99
C PHE A 143 -8.11 -4.82 -5.00
N VAL A 144 -9.30 -4.40 -5.39
CA VAL A 144 -9.70 -2.99 -5.39
C VAL A 144 -10.90 -2.79 -4.47
N TYR A 145 -10.75 -1.90 -3.48
CA TYR A 145 -11.76 -1.67 -2.45
C TYR A 145 -12.30 -0.24 -2.46
N GLY A 146 -13.63 -0.13 -2.49
CA GLY A 146 -14.37 1.13 -2.40
C GLY A 146 -14.57 1.59 -0.96
N GLY A 147 -13.49 1.98 -0.27
CA GLY A 147 -13.53 2.66 1.02
C GLY A 147 -13.07 1.84 2.24
N ILE A 148 -12.11 2.40 2.99
CA ILE A 148 -11.78 1.99 4.37
C ILE A 148 -11.56 3.26 5.22
N GLY A 149 -12.55 4.14 5.29
CA GLY A 149 -12.54 5.25 6.26
C GLY A 149 -13.11 4.79 7.60
N ARG A 150 -12.45 5.06 8.74
CA ARG A 150 -13.01 4.89 10.09
C ARG A 150 -14.48 5.32 10.11
N LYS A 151 -15.44 4.39 10.23
CA LYS A 151 -16.90 4.62 10.44
C LYS A 151 -17.39 6.02 10.03
N GLN A 152 -17.05 6.49 8.83
CA GLN A 152 -17.68 7.65 8.26
C GLN A 152 -18.76 7.04 7.40
N THR A 153 -20.01 7.29 7.81
CA THR A 153 -21.20 7.11 7.00
C THR A 153 -20.81 7.37 5.54
N LEU A 154 -20.83 6.31 4.72
CA LEU A 154 -20.64 6.46 3.29
C LEU A 154 -21.57 7.60 2.87
N PRO A 155 -21.07 8.69 2.26
CA PRO A 155 -21.96 9.68 1.68
C PRO A 155 -22.86 8.90 0.72
N GLN A 156 -24.17 9.06 0.86
CA GLN A 156 -25.21 8.30 0.15
C GLN A 156 -25.17 8.45 -1.40
N ASN A 157 -24.12 9.06 -1.96
CA ASN A 157 -24.05 9.54 -3.34
C ASN A 157 -22.78 9.12 -4.11
N ILE A 158 -22.01 8.11 -3.69
CA ILE A 158 -21.16 7.40 -4.67
C ILE A 158 -22.02 6.28 -5.24
N ASN A 159 -22.54 6.54 -6.43
CA ASN A 159 -23.26 5.52 -7.17
C ASN A 159 -22.30 4.38 -7.54
N ASN A 160 -22.83 3.16 -7.62
CA ASN A 160 -22.12 1.95 -8.04
C ASN A 160 -21.30 2.18 -9.33
N ALA A 161 -21.77 3.07 -10.21
CA ALA A 161 -21.17 3.37 -11.50
C ALA A 161 -19.77 4.01 -11.42
N SER A 162 -19.51 4.95 -10.51
CA SER A 162 -18.18 5.57 -10.39
C SER A 162 -17.11 4.58 -9.91
N PHE A 163 -17.46 3.65 -9.02
CA PHE A 163 -16.54 2.58 -8.61
C PHE A 163 -16.37 1.52 -9.68
N GLU A 164 -17.43 1.18 -10.42
CA GLU A 164 -17.31 0.25 -11.53
C GLU A 164 -16.46 0.81 -12.67
N ALA A 165 -16.58 2.10 -12.97
CA ALA A 165 -15.67 2.79 -13.90
C ALA A 165 -14.23 2.76 -13.39
N PHE A 166 -14.03 2.99 -12.10
CA PHE A 166 -12.73 2.84 -11.45
C PHE A 166 -12.17 1.41 -11.58
N CYS A 167 -12.97 0.39 -11.28
CA CYS A 167 -12.57 -1.01 -11.46
C CYS A 167 -12.31 -1.37 -12.93
N ALA A 168 -13.06 -0.78 -13.87
CA ALA A 168 -12.86 -0.99 -15.30
C ALA A 168 -11.49 -0.49 -15.76
N MET A 169 -11.03 0.68 -15.29
CA MET A 169 -9.69 1.18 -15.59
C MET A 169 -8.60 0.24 -15.09
N PHE A 170 -8.77 -0.33 -13.89
CA PHE A 170 -7.83 -1.34 -13.39
C PHE A 170 -7.84 -2.61 -14.24
N ARG A 171 -9.03 -3.10 -14.61
CA ARG A 171 -9.18 -4.26 -15.49
C ARG A 171 -8.50 -4.03 -16.84
N GLU A 172 -8.62 -2.84 -17.41
CA GLU A 172 -7.95 -2.47 -18.65
C GLU A 172 -6.42 -2.47 -18.50
N ALA A 173 -5.90 -1.81 -17.45
CA ALA A 173 -4.46 -1.73 -17.19
C ALA A 173 -3.78 -3.10 -17.02
N ILE A 174 -4.51 -4.12 -16.57
CA ILE A 174 -3.97 -5.47 -16.37
C ILE A 174 -4.10 -6.37 -17.60
N THR A 175 -4.89 -5.98 -18.62
CA THR A 175 -5.14 -6.83 -19.81
C THR A 175 -3.89 -7.12 -20.62
N GLY A 176 -2.89 -6.23 -20.57
CA GLY A 176 -1.61 -6.38 -21.27
C GLY A 176 -0.54 -7.13 -20.46
N LEU A 177 -0.82 -7.56 -19.23
CA LEU A 177 0.19 -8.14 -18.35
C LEU A 177 0.36 -9.65 -18.62
N PRO A 178 1.61 -10.15 -18.71
CA PRO A 178 1.88 -11.55 -18.98
C PRO A 178 1.68 -12.41 -17.73
N THR A 179 0.43 -12.65 -17.30
CA THR A 179 0.13 -13.60 -16.20
C THR A 179 -1.36 -13.95 -16.12
N GLN A 180 -1.71 -15.09 -15.48
CA GLN A 180 -3.07 -15.42 -15.01
C GLN A 180 -3.48 -14.53 -13.81
N LEU A 181 -3.36 -13.20 -13.96
CA LEU A 181 -3.68 -12.25 -12.91
C LEU A 181 -5.18 -12.28 -12.65
N THR A 182 -5.56 -12.48 -11.38
CA THR A 182 -6.97 -12.44 -10.97
C THR A 182 -7.30 -11.07 -10.39
N PHE A 183 -8.37 -10.46 -10.88
CA PHE A 183 -8.88 -9.19 -10.39
C PHE A 183 -10.10 -9.41 -9.51
N HIS A 184 -10.08 -8.82 -8.32
CA HIS A 184 -11.18 -8.80 -7.37
C HIS A 184 -11.55 -7.36 -7.04
N SER A 185 -12.83 -7.02 -7.02
CA SER A 185 -13.32 -5.74 -6.53
C SER A 185 -14.42 -5.92 -5.49
N SER A 186 -14.44 -5.06 -4.47
CA SER A 186 -15.51 -5.05 -3.47
C SER A 186 -15.76 -3.66 -2.92
N TYR A 187 -17.02 -3.37 -2.62
CA TYR A 187 -17.45 -2.16 -1.91
C TYR A 187 -17.32 -2.26 -0.38
N ALA A 188 -17.05 -3.45 0.16
CA ALA A 188 -16.87 -3.69 1.59
C ALA A 188 -15.71 -4.67 1.83
N LEU A 189 -14.91 -4.45 2.88
CA LEU A 189 -13.89 -5.41 3.26
C LEU A 189 -14.50 -6.67 3.87
N VAL A 190 -14.01 -7.82 3.41
CA VAL A 190 -13.96 -9.04 4.21
C VAL A 190 -12.80 -8.85 5.19
N HIS A 191 -13.10 -8.67 6.48
CA HIS A 191 -12.09 -8.82 7.52
C HIS A 191 -11.67 -10.29 7.57
N ARG A 192 -10.40 -10.58 7.34
CA ARG A 192 -9.76 -11.81 7.82
C ARG A 192 -8.63 -11.43 8.75
#